data_AF-A0A5N4AF99-F1
#
_entry.id   AF-A0A5N4AF99-F1
#
_cell.length_a   1.000
_cell.length_b   1.000
_cell.length_c   1.000
_cell.angle_alpha   90.00
_cell.angle_beta   90.00
_cell.angle_gamma   90.00
#
_symmetry.space_group_name_H-M   'P 1'
#
loop_
_entity.id
_entity.type
_entity.pdbx_description
1 polymer ?
#
loop_
_entity_poly.entity_id
_entity_poly.type
_entity_poly.pdbx_seq_one_letter_code
_entity_poly.pdbx_strand_id
1 'polypeptide(L)'
;MKKHLNEAHLIARYNNDAEFALHAKMIVGLAFVPMQDMENALNQLSDILPEELIPVLDWFEDFYVGRLNRRGNGRREPMFPHEMWNMYARVLNLQDRTNNHAEAAHRRLQIELGIDHPTIWRLIDGLRKVQANRDIYYEQLVAGHAPPQKHRRYIAADERILRIVRDYENRDVIEYLRGIAHNYQIN
;
A
#
# COMPACT_ATOMS: atom_id res chain seq x y z
N MET A 1 -5.43 1.35 -6.71
CA MET A 1 -4.56 1.36 -7.91
C MET A 1 -5.00 0.38 -9.00
N LYS A 2 -4.82 -0.95 -8.87
CA LYS A 2 -5.17 -1.90 -9.95
C LYS A 2 -6.63 -1.82 -10.42
N LYS A 3 -7.56 -1.71 -9.47
CA LYS A 3 -8.98 -1.47 -9.76
C LYS A 3 -9.20 -0.22 -10.61
N HIS A 4 -8.56 0.90 -10.27
CA HIS A 4 -8.68 2.15 -11.01
C HIS A 4 -7.97 2.11 -12.37
N LEU A 5 -6.84 1.41 -12.49
CA LEU A 5 -6.25 1.11 -13.80
C LEU A 5 -7.21 0.28 -14.67
N ASN A 6 -8.00 -0.62 -14.08
CA ASN A 6 -9.00 -1.40 -14.80
C ASN A 6 -10.21 -0.55 -15.22
N GLU A 7 -10.72 0.28 -14.31
CA GLU A 7 -11.80 1.24 -14.60
C GLU A 7 -11.42 2.25 -15.68
N ALA A 8 -10.14 2.64 -15.74
CA ALA A 8 -9.58 3.48 -16.79
C ALA A 8 -9.22 2.71 -18.09
N HIS A 9 -9.45 1.39 -18.15
CA HIS A 9 -9.07 0.52 -19.26
C HIS A 9 -7.56 0.47 -19.59
N LEU A 10 -6.70 0.70 -18.59
CA LEU A 10 -5.24 0.80 -18.74
C LEU A 10 -4.48 -0.49 -18.39
N ILE A 11 -5.16 -1.54 -17.93
CA ILE A 11 -4.52 -2.80 -17.50
C ILE A 11 -3.72 -3.46 -18.64
N ALA A 12 -4.26 -3.46 -19.86
CA ALA A 12 -3.57 -4.03 -21.01
C ALA A 12 -2.25 -3.28 -21.28
N ARG A 13 -2.26 -1.95 -21.23
CA ARG A 13 -1.05 -1.14 -21.42
C ARG A 13 -0.07 -1.33 -20.28
N TYR A 14 -0.53 -1.28 -19.04
CA TYR A 14 0.28 -1.57 -17.85
C TYR A 14 1.01 -2.92 -17.93
N ASN A 15 0.39 -3.96 -18.48
CA ASN A 15 1.03 -5.27 -18.57
C ASN A 15 2.04 -5.39 -19.74
N ASN A 16 1.90 -4.58 -20.79
CA ASN A 16 2.68 -4.70 -22.02
C ASN A 16 3.76 -3.61 -22.18
N ASP A 17 3.66 -2.51 -21.44
CA ASP A 17 4.57 -1.38 -21.50
C ASP A 17 5.23 -1.18 -20.12
N ALA A 18 6.54 -1.47 -20.06
CA ALA A 18 7.32 -1.41 -18.83
C ALA A 18 7.50 0.03 -18.32
N GLU A 19 7.58 1.01 -19.22
CA GLU A 19 7.72 2.42 -18.86
C GLU A 19 6.40 2.96 -18.32
N PHE A 20 5.29 2.66 -18.99
CA PHE A 20 3.96 2.99 -18.48
C PHE A 20 3.68 2.35 -17.12
N ALA A 21 4.08 1.09 -16.94
CA ALA A 21 4.00 0.41 -15.65
C ALA A 21 4.84 1.09 -14.57
N LEU A 22 6.02 1.61 -14.92
CA LEU A 22 6.86 2.35 -13.99
C LEU A 22 6.16 3.64 -13.54
N HIS A 23 5.63 4.43 -14.48
CA HIS A 23 4.87 5.66 -14.18
C HIS A 23 3.66 5.38 -13.29
N ALA A 24 2.88 4.33 -13.58
CA ALA A 24 1.77 3.93 -12.72
C ALA A 24 2.23 3.55 -11.30
N LYS A 25 3.36 2.87 -11.17
CA LYS A 25 3.94 2.53 -9.86
C LYS A 25 4.49 3.75 -9.11
N MET A 26 4.94 4.79 -9.80
CA MET A 26 5.38 6.03 -9.17
C MET A 26 4.25 6.75 -8.44
N ILE A 27 3.01 6.66 -8.95
CA ILE A 27 1.81 7.15 -8.23
C ILE A 27 1.67 6.42 -6.88
N VAL A 28 1.89 5.10 -6.83
CA VAL A 28 1.90 4.35 -5.57
C VAL A 28 3.10 4.74 -4.70
N GLY A 29 4.21 5.12 -5.33
CA GLY A 29 5.41 5.63 -4.68
C GLY A 29 5.16 6.87 -3.82
N LEU A 30 4.12 7.66 -4.11
CA LEU A 30 3.73 8.82 -3.30
C LEU A 30 3.42 8.45 -1.84
N ALA A 31 2.98 7.21 -1.57
CA ALA A 31 2.82 6.73 -0.19
C ALA A 31 4.12 6.77 0.62
N PHE A 32 5.27 6.82 -0.03
CA PHE A 32 6.59 6.89 0.59
C PHE A 32 7.16 8.30 0.59
N VAL A 33 6.40 9.33 0.25
CA VAL A 33 6.88 10.72 0.32
C VAL A 33 6.52 11.32 1.69
N PRO A 34 7.40 12.12 2.31
CA PRO A 34 7.04 12.88 3.51
C PRO A 34 5.85 13.81 3.23
N MET A 35 4.92 13.93 4.19
CA MET A 35 3.71 14.73 3.96
C MET A 35 4.00 16.20 3.67
N GLN A 36 5.09 16.76 4.21
CA GLN A 36 5.50 18.13 3.95
C GLN A 36 5.89 18.40 2.47
N ASP A 37 6.36 17.36 1.76
CA ASP A 37 6.84 17.47 0.38
C ASP A 37 5.85 16.89 -0.64
N MET A 38 4.67 16.43 -0.16
CA MET A 38 3.67 15.73 -0.97
C MET A 38 3.18 16.58 -2.16
N GLU A 39 2.97 17.88 -1.96
CA GLU A 39 2.50 18.78 -3.01
C GLU A 39 3.54 18.97 -4.12
N ASN A 40 4.80 19.16 -3.74
CA ASN A 40 5.89 19.24 -4.69
C ASN A 40 6.03 17.94 -5.49
N ALA A 41 5.91 16.79 -4.82
CA ALA A 41 5.97 15.48 -5.47
C ALA A 41 4.80 15.23 -6.44
N LEU A 42 3.59 15.64 -6.08
CA LEU A 42 2.42 15.55 -6.97
C LEU A 42 2.61 16.39 -8.24
N ASN A 43 3.05 17.65 -8.10
CA ASN A 43 3.24 18.55 -9.23
C ASN A 43 4.31 18.02 -10.20
N GLN A 44 5.50 17.66 -9.67
CA GLN A 44 6.57 17.12 -10.50
C GLN A 44 6.18 15.80 -11.17
N LEU A 45 5.44 14.93 -10.46
CA LEU A 45 4.97 13.68 -11.05
C LEU A 45 3.95 13.95 -12.15
N SER A 46 3.03 14.89 -11.96
CA SER A 46 2.02 15.25 -12.96
C SER A 46 2.64 15.74 -14.26
N ASP A 47 3.78 16.44 -14.20
CA ASP A 47 4.46 16.98 -15.39
C ASP A 47 5.07 15.90 -16.29
N ILE A 48 5.39 14.72 -15.74
CA ILE A 48 6.03 13.62 -16.47
C ILE A 48 5.10 12.45 -16.77
N LEU A 49 3.94 12.37 -16.10
CA LEU A 49 3.02 11.26 -16.31
C LEU A 49 2.41 11.32 -17.71
N PRO A 50 2.23 10.16 -18.38
CA PRO A 50 1.36 10.05 -19.54
C PRO A 50 -0.03 10.60 -19.22
N GLU A 51 -0.66 11.32 -20.16
CA GLU A 51 -1.99 11.91 -19.99
C GLU A 51 -3.04 10.89 -19.51
N GLU A 52 -2.89 9.63 -19.93
CA GLU A 52 -3.81 8.56 -19.54
C GLU A 52 -3.73 8.19 -18.06
N LEU A 53 -2.62 8.47 -17.38
CA LEU A 53 -2.46 8.24 -15.94
C LEU A 53 -2.90 9.43 -15.08
N ILE A 54 -3.14 10.60 -15.67
CA ILE A 54 -3.61 11.78 -14.94
C ILE A 54 -4.92 11.51 -14.19
N PRO A 55 -5.96 10.86 -14.77
CA PRO A 55 -7.16 10.50 -14.01
C PRO A 55 -6.90 9.61 -12.80
N VAL A 56 -5.85 8.78 -12.86
CA VAL A 56 -5.45 7.89 -11.77
C VAL A 56 -4.70 8.66 -10.68
N LEU A 57 -3.89 9.65 -11.07
CA LEU A 57 -3.25 10.59 -10.14
C LEU A 57 -4.30 11.47 -9.44
N ASP A 58 -5.26 12.03 -10.18
CA ASP A 58 -6.38 12.81 -9.67
C ASP A 58 -7.18 12.04 -8.62
N TRP A 59 -7.50 10.77 -8.93
CA TRP A 59 -8.15 9.87 -7.98
C TRP A 59 -7.31 9.71 -6.70
N PHE A 60 -6.00 9.54 -6.83
CA PHE A 60 -5.13 9.41 -5.66
C PHE A 60 -5.15 10.70 -4.82
N GLU A 61 -5.03 11.85 -5.46
CA GLU A 61 -5.07 13.15 -4.78
C GLU A 61 -6.41 13.35 -4.07
N ASP A 62 -7.55 13.06 -4.72
CA ASP A 62 -8.89 13.24 -4.14
C ASP A 62 -9.11 12.46 -2.84
N PHE A 63 -8.64 11.21 -2.80
CA PHE A 63 -8.96 10.30 -1.69
C PHE A 63 -7.94 10.33 -0.57
N TYR A 64 -6.65 10.55 -0.89
CA TYR A 64 -5.56 10.37 0.07
C TYR A 64 -4.90 11.68 0.49
N VAL A 65 -4.88 12.70 -0.36
CA VAL A 65 -4.17 13.98 -0.08
C VAL A 65 -5.13 15.15 0.13
N GLY A 66 -6.24 15.16 -0.61
CA GLY A 66 -7.21 16.25 -0.69
C GLY A 66 -6.76 17.34 -1.66
N ARG A 67 -7.63 17.72 -2.62
CA ARG A 67 -7.33 18.78 -3.60
C ARG A 67 -7.14 20.15 -2.96
N LEU A 68 -6.32 20.99 -3.58
CA LEU A 68 -6.21 22.40 -3.22
C LEU A 68 -7.57 23.10 -3.34
N ASN A 69 -7.93 23.91 -2.35
CA ASN A 69 -9.10 24.75 -2.46
C ASN A 69 -8.88 25.81 -3.55
N ARG A 70 -9.88 26.04 -4.40
CA ARG A 70 -9.84 27.06 -5.48
C ARG A 70 -9.50 28.48 -5.00
N ARG A 71 -9.65 28.76 -3.70
CA ARG A 71 -9.37 30.05 -3.05
C ARG A 71 -7.98 30.12 -2.41
N GLY A 72 -7.17 29.06 -2.49
CA GLY A 72 -5.82 29.01 -1.91
C GLY A 72 -5.76 28.82 -0.39
N ASN A 73 -6.90 28.68 0.29
CA ASN A 73 -6.97 28.56 1.75
C ASN A 73 -6.66 27.13 2.25
N GLY A 74 -5.67 26.46 1.66
CA GLY A 74 -5.28 25.08 2.01
C GLY A 74 -6.00 23.98 1.22
N ARG A 75 -5.79 22.73 1.63
CA ARG A 75 -6.36 21.53 0.98
C ARG A 75 -7.70 21.13 1.60
N ARG A 76 -8.54 20.45 0.82
CA ARG A 76 -9.72 19.74 1.34
C ARG A 76 -9.24 18.61 2.25
N GLU A 77 -10.03 18.30 3.26
CA GLU A 77 -9.75 17.14 4.10
C GLU A 77 -9.85 15.86 3.24
N PRO A 78 -8.82 15.00 3.22
CA PRO A 78 -8.87 13.75 2.47
C PRO A 78 -9.89 12.80 3.08
N MET A 79 -10.38 11.86 2.28
CA MET A 79 -11.30 10.82 2.77
C MET A 79 -10.64 9.92 3.82
N PHE A 80 -9.33 9.70 3.70
CA PHE A 80 -8.55 8.86 4.61
C PHE A 80 -7.45 9.67 5.29
N PRO A 81 -7.31 9.58 6.64
CA PRO A 81 -6.22 10.23 7.37
C PRO A 81 -4.85 9.80 6.85
N HIS A 82 -3.90 10.74 6.82
CA HIS A 82 -2.54 10.50 6.30
C HIS A 82 -1.83 9.36 7.02
N GLU A 83 -2.03 9.22 8.33
CA GLU A 83 -1.44 8.19 9.18
C GLU A 83 -1.88 6.77 8.79
N MET A 84 -3.04 6.64 8.13
CA MET A 84 -3.59 5.36 7.71
C MET A 84 -2.87 4.81 6.48
N TRP A 85 -2.49 5.66 5.53
CA TRP A 85 -1.96 5.24 4.21
C TRP A 85 -0.50 5.62 3.97
N ASN A 86 0.02 6.69 4.59
CA ASN A 86 1.40 7.12 4.40
C ASN A 86 2.36 6.11 5.05
N MET A 87 3.36 5.71 4.28
CA MET A 87 4.33 4.67 4.61
C MET A 87 5.70 5.24 4.96
N TYR A 88 5.95 6.54 4.77
CA TYR A 88 7.27 7.15 4.98
C TYR A 88 7.78 6.89 6.41
N ALA A 89 7.02 7.35 7.41
CA ALA A 89 7.36 7.14 8.82
C ALA A 89 7.38 5.65 9.21
N ARG A 90 6.46 4.84 8.67
CA ARG A 90 6.41 3.40 8.95
C ARG A 90 7.68 2.68 8.48
N VAL A 91 8.15 3.01 7.28
CA VAL A 91 9.40 2.45 6.75
C VAL A 91 10.59 2.85 7.61
N LEU A 92 10.71 4.14 7.95
CA LEU A 92 11.80 4.63 8.81
C LEU A 92 11.83 3.92 10.17
N ASN A 93 10.65 3.66 10.74
CA ASN A 93 10.48 2.98 12.01
C ASN A 93 10.50 1.45 11.93
N LEU A 94 10.83 0.87 10.76
CA LEU A 94 10.86 -0.59 10.51
C LEU A 94 9.52 -1.29 10.82
N GLN A 95 8.41 -0.58 10.66
CA GLN A 95 7.07 -1.12 10.88
C GLN A 95 6.54 -1.85 9.65
N ASP A 96 5.58 -2.73 9.87
CA ASP A 96 4.90 -3.43 8.79
C ASP A 96 4.14 -2.45 7.88
N ARG A 97 4.42 -2.55 6.58
CA ARG A 97 3.87 -1.66 5.54
C ARG A 97 2.50 -2.10 5.04
N THR A 98 2.16 -3.36 5.24
CA THR A 98 1.02 -4.03 4.61
C THR A 98 0.01 -4.45 5.66
N ASN A 99 -1.28 -4.45 5.30
CA ASN A 99 -2.34 -5.01 6.14
C ASN A 99 -2.35 -6.56 6.15
N ASN A 100 -1.21 -7.20 5.90
CA ASN A 100 -1.07 -8.65 5.74
C ASN A 100 -1.63 -9.42 6.93
N HIS A 101 -1.49 -8.91 8.16
CA HIS A 101 -2.02 -9.56 9.35
C HIS A 101 -3.54 -9.60 9.34
N ALA A 102 -4.21 -8.50 9.00
CA ALA A 102 -5.67 -8.47 8.90
C ALA A 102 -6.17 -9.27 7.69
N GLU A 103 -5.49 -9.18 6.53
CA GLU A 103 -5.82 -9.98 5.35
C GLU A 103 -5.67 -11.48 5.62
N ALA A 104 -4.61 -11.89 6.33
CA ALA A 104 -4.40 -13.27 6.73
C ALA A 104 -5.48 -13.74 7.72
N ALA A 105 -5.84 -12.91 8.69
CA ALA A 105 -6.93 -13.20 9.62
C ALA A 105 -8.27 -13.35 8.87
N HIS A 106 -8.58 -12.42 7.97
CA HIS A 106 -9.79 -12.47 7.15
C HIS A 106 -9.82 -13.72 6.26
N ARG A 107 -8.70 -14.06 5.60
CA ARG A 107 -8.61 -15.26 4.77
C ARG A 107 -8.83 -16.54 5.57
N ARG A 108 -8.27 -16.64 6.78
CA ARG A 108 -8.51 -17.78 7.67
C ARG A 108 -9.98 -17.89 8.05
N LEU A 109 -10.62 -16.76 8.38
CA LEU A 109 -12.04 -16.73 8.69
C LEU A 109 -12.89 -17.17 7.51
N GLN A 110 -12.58 -16.70 6.29
CA GLN A 110 -13.26 -17.12 5.06
C GLN A 110 -13.13 -18.62 4.81
N ILE A 111 -11.92 -19.17 4.98
CA ILE A 111 -11.67 -20.61 4.84
C ILE A 111 -12.45 -21.42 5.88
N GLU A 112 -12.47 -20.98 7.14
CA GLU A 112 -13.16 -21.69 8.21
C GLU A 112 -14.69 -21.65 8.04
N LEU A 113 -15.24 -20.51 7.62
CA LEU A 113 -16.68 -20.36 7.42
C LEU A 113 -17.15 -21.07 6.15
N GLY A 114 -16.36 -21.01 5.07
CA GLY A 114 -16.63 -21.66 3.78
C GLY A 114 -17.91 -21.22 3.08
N ILE A 115 -18.53 -20.11 3.51
CA ILE A 115 -19.86 -19.64 3.07
C ILE A 115 -19.89 -18.11 3.11
N ASP A 116 -20.47 -17.48 2.08
CA ASP A 116 -20.55 -16.02 1.95
C ASP A 116 -21.51 -15.36 2.96
N HIS A 117 -22.58 -16.06 3.34
CA HIS A 117 -23.63 -15.56 4.24
C HIS A 117 -23.93 -16.57 5.36
N PRO A 118 -23.03 -16.70 6.36
CA PRO A 118 -23.25 -17.59 7.49
C PRO A 118 -24.40 -17.09 8.38
N THR A 119 -25.16 -18.02 8.95
CA THR A 119 -26.06 -17.70 10.07
C THR A 119 -25.23 -17.26 11.28
N ILE A 120 -25.84 -16.52 12.20
CA ILE A 120 -25.14 -16.08 13.42
C ILE A 120 -24.52 -17.25 14.20
N TRP A 121 -25.18 -18.40 14.23
CA TRP A 121 -24.68 -19.62 14.86
C TRP A 121 -23.44 -20.17 14.16
N ARG A 122 -23.47 -20.29 12.82
CA ARG A 122 -22.30 -20.73 12.04
C ARG A 122 -21.13 -19.76 12.17
N LEU A 123 -21.41 -18.46 12.26
CA LEU A 123 -20.39 -17.45 12.51
C LEU A 123 -19.72 -17.64 13.88
N ILE A 124 -20.52 -17.82 14.94
CA ILE A 124 -20.01 -18.06 16.30
C ILE A 124 -19.13 -19.32 16.34
N ASP A 125 -19.60 -20.41 15.74
CA ASP A 125 -18.84 -21.66 15.72
C ASP A 125 -17.55 -21.55 14.91
N GLY A 126 -17.58 -20.86 13.76
CA GLY A 126 -16.39 -20.58 12.97
C GLY A 126 -15.37 -19.73 13.74
N LEU A 127 -15.81 -18.67 14.42
CA LEU A 127 -14.94 -17.82 15.24
C LEU A 127 -14.27 -18.61 16.38
N ARG A 128 -15.03 -19.48 17.06
CA ARG A 128 -14.49 -20.37 18.11
C ARG A 128 -13.37 -21.27 17.58
N LYS A 129 -13.53 -21.84 16.39
CA LYS A 129 -12.50 -22.68 15.77
C LYS A 129 -11.27 -21.90 15.33
N VAL A 130 -11.44 -20.72 14.73
CA VAL A 130 -10.32 -19.83 14.40
C VAL A 130 -9.55 -19.45 15.66
N GLN A 131 -10.25 -19.14 16.75
CA GLN A 131 -9.63 -18.83 18.03
C GLN A 131 -8.86 -20.04 18.60
N ALA A 132 -9.46 -21.23 18.66
CA ALA A 132 -8.79 -22.42 19.17
C ALA A 132 -7.48 -22.73 18.42
N ASN A 133 -7.47 -22.61 17.09
CA ASN A 133 -6.26 -22.75 16.28
C ASN A 133 -5.22 -21.66 16.58
N ARG A 134 -5.67 -20.45 16.92
CA ARG A 134 -4.77 -19.34 17.25
C ARG A 134 -4.14 -19.50 18.62
N ASP A 135 -4.89 -19.99 19.58
CA ASP A 135 -4.42 -20.28 20.94
C ASP A 135 -3.31 -21.35 20.88
N ILE A 136 -3.49 -22.41 20.08
CA ILE A 136 -2.44 -23.42 19.85
C ILE A 136 -1.15 -22.78 19.29
N TYR A 137 -1.28 -21.91 18.28
CA TYR A 137 -0.12 -21.23 17.72
C TYR A 137 0.54 -20.28 18.74
N TYR A 138 -0.24 -19.62 19.58
CA TYR A 138 0.28 -18.78 20.66
C TYR A 138 1.08 -19.61 21.66
N GLU A 139 0.57 -20.76 22.10
CA GLU A 139 1.29 -21.68 22.99
C GLU A 139 2.60 -22.18 22.38
N GLN A 140 2.66 -22.42 21.06
CA GLN A 140 3.92 -22.73 20.37
C GLN A 140 4.94 -21.59 20.51
N LEU A 141 4.51 -20.33 20.38
CA LEU A 141 5.40 -19.18 20.59
C LEU A 141 5.84 -19.08 22.06
N VAL A 142 4.95 -19.33 23.03
CA VAL A 142 5.28 -19.36 24.46
C VAL A 142 6.32 -20.46 24.76
N ALA A 143 6.20 -21.62 24.11
CA ALA A 143 7.17 -22.71 24.18
C ALA A 143 8.51 -22.40 23.47
N GLY A 144 8.67 -21.22 22.85
CA GLY A 144 9.90 -20.77 22.22
C GLY A 144 10.04 -21.12 20.74
N HIS A 145 8.99 -21.61 20.07
CA HIS A 145 9.03 -21.79 18.62
C HIS A 145 9.10 -20.45 17.90
N ALA A 146 9.91 -20.38 16.84
CA ALA A 146 10.01 -19.18 16.02
C ALA A 146 8.77 -19.01 15.12
N PRO A 147 8.32 -17.77 14.86
CA PRO A 147 7.27 -17.51 13.89
C PRO A 147 7.74 -17.85 12.46
N PRO A 148 6.80 -18.06 11.52
CA PRO A 148 7.13 -18.26 10.12
C PRO A 148 8.00 -17.13 9.58
N GLN A 149 9.10 -17.49 8.91
CA GLN A 149 10.01 -16.50 8.34
C GLN A 149 9.37 -15.80 7.15
N LYS A 150 9.57 -14.49 7.08
CA LYS A 150 9.23 -13.70 5.89
C LYS A 150 10.06 -14.18 4.71
N HIS A 151 9.44 -14.30 3.54
CA HIS A 151 10.13 -14.75 2.34
C HIS A 151 11.29 -13.80 2.00
N ARG A 152 12.48 -14.37 1.71
CA ARG A 152 13.73 -13.59 1.45
C ARG A 152 13.57 -12.45 0.44
N ARG A 153 12.78 -12.68 -0.63
CA ARG A 153 12.51 -11.66 -1.66
C ARG A 153 11.84 -10.40 -1.09
N TYR A 154 10.96 -10.55 -0.10
CA TYR A 154 10.26 -9.42 0.51
C TYR A 154 11.17 -8.70 1.52
N ILE A 155 11.99 -9.44 2.27
CA ILE A 155 13.01 -8.85 3.15
C ILE A 155 13.97 -7.97 2.32
N ALA A 156 14.50 -8.51 1.23
CA ALA A 156 15.41 -7.76 0.34
C ALA A 156 14.73 -6.53 -0.28
N ALA A 157 13.43 -6.60 -0.61
CA ALA A 157 12.68 -5.46 -1.11
C ALA A 157 12.44 -4.38 -0.04
N ASP A 158 12.15 -4.79 1.20
CA ASP A 158 12.01 -3.88 2.35
C ASP A 158 13.33 -3.14 2.61
N GLU A 159 14.46 -3.85 2.62
CA GLU A 159 15.79 -3.27 2.82
C GLU A 159 16.16 -2.24 1.75
N ARG A 160 15.85 -2.54 0.47
CA ARG A 160 16.08 -1.60 -0.64
C ARG A 160 15.18 -0.36 -0.51
N ILE A 161 13.91 -0.54 -0.16
CA ILE A 161 12.98 0.58 0.04
C ILE A 161 13.42 1.43 1.24
N LEU A 162 13.82 0.82 2.35
CA LEU A 162 14.35 1.53 3.51
C LEU A 162 15.57 2.38 3.14
N ARG A 163 16.49 1.86 2.33
CA ARG A 163 17.67 2.60 1.87
C ARG A 163 17.28 3.83 1.05
N ILE A 164 16.30 3.68 0.16
CA ILE A 164 15.79 4.78 -0.68
C ILE A 164 15.09 5.83 0.19
N VAL A 165 14.19 5.41 1.10
CA VAL A 165 13.45 6.29 2.00
C VAL A 165 14.37 7.10 2.93
N ARG A 166 15.43 6.47 3.46
CA ARG A 166 16.43 7.15 4.30
C ARG A 166 17.26 8.20 3.56
N ASP A 167 17.38 8.04 2.25
CA ASP A 167 18.18 8.89 1.37
C ASP A 167 17.30 9.89 0.60
N TYR A 168 16.08 10.14 1.08
CA TYR A 168 15.10 11.02 0.42
C TYR A 168 15.64 12.44 0.19
N GLU A 169 16.23 13.06 1.21
CA GLU A 169 16.71 14.45 1.16
C GLU A 169 17.86 14.67 0.15
N ASN A 170 18.59 13.61 -0.22
CA ASN A 170 19.71 13.68 -1.16
C ASN A 170 19.32 13.33 -2.60
N ARG A 171 18.04 13.07 -2.86
CA ARG A 171 17.55 12.60 -4.17
C ARG A 171 16.61 13.62 -4.79
N ASP A 172 16.64 13.67 -6.12
CA ASP A 172 15.55 14.26 -6.87
C ASP A 172 14.24 13.47 -6.64
N VAL A 173 13.12 14.17 -6.59
CA VAL A 173 11.82 13.57 -6.23
C VAL A 173 11.39 12.53 -7.27
N ILE A 174 11.64 12.78 -8.56
CA ILE A 174 11.30 11.84 -9.62
C ILE A 174 12.21 10.61 -9.56
N GLU A 175 13.51 10.80 -9.37
CA GLU A 175 14.45 9.69 -9.19
C GLU A 175 14.09 8.84 -7.96
N TYR A 176 13.70 9.48 -6.87
CA TYR A 176 13.21 8.83 -5.65
C TYR A 176 11.98 7.95 -5.94
N LEU A 177 10.95 8.51 -6.57
CA LEU A 177 9.72 7.79 -6.90
C LEU A 177 9.99 6.62 -7.85
N ARG A 178 10.88 6.80 -8.85
CA ARG A 178 11.32 5.70 -9.72
C ARG A 178 12.01 4.59 -8.93
N GLY A 179 12.90 4.94 -7.99
CA GLY A 179 13.57 3.99 -7.11
C GLY A 179 12.58 3.16 -6.29
N ILE A 180 11.57 3.81 -5.70
CA ILE A 180 10.49 3.11 -4.98
C ILE A 180 9.69 2.20 -5.93
N ALA A 181 9.33 2.71 -7.11
CA ALA A 181 8.55 1.98 -8.11
C ALA A 181 9.22 0.69 -8.59
N HIS A 182 10.55 0.63 -8.67
CA HIS A 182 11.29 -0.59 -8.99
C HIS A 182 11.17 -1.70 -7.93
N ASN A 183 10.84 -1.34 -6.70
CA ASN A 183 10.77 -2.28 -5.57
C ASN A 183 9.35 -2.68 -5.19
N TYR A 184 8.35 -2.17 -5.90
CA TYR A 184 6.94 -2.41 -5.64
C TYR A 184 6.22 -3.03 -6.85
N GLN A 185 5.26 -3.92 -6.59
CA GLN A 185 4.36 -4.44 -7.60
C GLN A 185 2.92 -4.12 -7.21
N ILE A 186 2.16 -3.62 -8.18
CA ILE A 186 0.72 -3.43 -8.04
C ILE A 186 0.07 -4.81 -8.15
N ASN A 187 -0.33 -5.37 -7.01
CA ASN A 187 -1.06 -6.64 -6.95
C ASN A 187 -2.53 -6.49 -7.34
#